data_AF-A0A356WEP9-F1
#
_entry.id   AF-A0A356WEP9-F1
#
_cell.length_a   1.000
_cell.length_b   1.000
_cell.length_c   1.000
_cell.angle_alpha   90.00
_cell.angle_beta   90.00
_cell.angle_gamma   90.00
#
_symmetry.space_group_name_H-M   'P 1'
#
loop_
_entity.id
_entity.type
_entity.pdbx_description
1 polymer ?
#
loop_
_entity_poly.entity_id
_entity_poly.type
_entity_poly.pdbx_seq_one_letter_code
_entity_poly.pdbx_strand_id
1 'polypeptide(L)'
;MLSRKTRRATPTAREILTLLDGALEFGAKGDIDQLAQAVTTADRLLRGDAGQLCMADNHQLTSAMTSRIDQLDAIVSTYEQSIEKSAVLQTESSEHAMQEIIRAKDAIWELRHDRIRTAKLVDALAGQGASESARKGYFSIQQAFSGLDRLEVRGRDSAGIHVLVSNHGLKATDKQVKALLENRGEDALFMSGAVRMTETAWSFVYKAAAEIGELGDNTRVMRNAVMADALLRLCVSQPDAQVAVLA
;
A
#
# COMPACT_ATOMS: atom_id res chain seq x y z
N MET A 1 -9.62 9.62 -1.17
CA MET A 1 -8.30 10.27 -1.00
C MET A 1 -7.85 10.86 -2.33
N LEU A 2 -7.42 12.13 -2.35
CA LEU A 2 -6.72 12.71 -3.51
C LEU A 2 -5.23 12.36 -3.43
N SER A 3 -4.66 11.82 -4.50
CA SER A 3 -3.20 11.68 -4.63
C SER A 3 -2.60 13.06 -4.86
N ARG A 4 -2.12 13.71 -3.78
CA ARG A 4 -1.34 14.96 -3.91
C ARG A 4 0.08 14.56 -4.31
N LYS A 5 0.64 15.16 -5.36
CA LYS A 5 2.05 14.93 -5.75
C LYS A 5 2.95 15.16 -4.53
N THR A 6 3.53 14.09 -3.99
CA THR A 6 4.53 14.19 -2.93
C THR A 6 5.76 14.92 -3.45
N ARG A 7 6.26 15.87 -2.65
CA ARG A 7 7.53 16.58 -2.91
C ARG A 7 8.72 15.94 -2.20
N ARG A 8 8.49 14.86 -1.44
CA ARG A 8 9.52 14.12 -0.73
C ARG A 8 10.33 13.30 -1.73
N ALA A 9 11.64 13.39 -1.65
CA ALA A 9 12.53 12.55 -2.43
C ALA A 9 12.28 11.06 -2.10
N THR A 10 12.28 10.23 -3.14
CA THR A 10 12.25 8.77 -3.01
C THR A 10 13.52 8.31 -2.27
N PRO A 11 13.40 7.60 -1.13
CA PRO A 11 14.58 7.06 -0.46
C PRO A 11 15.26 6.02 -1.35
N THR A 12 16.55 5.88 -1.19
CA THR A 12 17.33 4.85 -1.87
C THR A 12 17.21 3.52 -1.13
N ALA A 13 17.32 2.40 -1.87
CA ALA A 13 17.40 1.06 -1.29
C ALA A 13 18.51 0.96 -0.23
N ARG A 14 19.67 1.60 -0.49
CA ARG A 14 20.81 1.63 0.43
C ARG A 14 20.47 2.32 1.75
N GLU A 15 19.81 3.48 1.72
CA GLU A 15 19.42 4.19 2.95
C GLU A 15 18.51 3.33 3.84
N ILE A 16 17.53 2.64 3.23
CA ILE A 16 16.63 1.75 3.97
C ILE A 16 17.39 0.57 4.57
N LEU A 17 18.24 -0.09 3.78
CA LEU A 17 19.00 -1.24 4.26
C LEU A 17 20.01 -0.84 5.34
N THR A 18 20.67 0.31 5.23
CA THR A 18 21.57 0.81 6.29
C THR A 18 20.84 1.03 7.62
N LEU A 19 19.60 1.53 7.61
CA LEU A 19 18.81 1.67 8.83
C LEU A 19 18.45 0.32 9.46
N LEU A 20 18.05 -0.65 8.65
CA LEU A 20 17.68 -1.99 9.13
C LEU A 20 18.90 -2.79 9.60
N ASP A 21 20.03 -2.69 8.89
CA ASP A 21 21.30 -3.30 9.30
C ASP A 21 21.81 -2.67 10.61
N GLY A 22 21.73 -1.34 10.75
CA GLY A 22 22.04 -0.66 12.01
C GLY A 22 21.12 -1.09 13.16
N ALA A 23 19.82 -1.26 12.91
CA ALA A 23 18.88 -1.77 13.91
C ALA A 23 19.27 -3.18 14.41
N LEU A 24 19.74 -4.05 13.51
CA LEU A 24 20.25 -5.38 13.89
C LEU A 24 21.51 -5.28 14.76
N GLU A 25 22.43 -4.37 14.43
CA GLU A 25 23.63 -4.14 15.24
C GLU A 25 23.30 -3.60 16.64
N PHE A 26 22.34 -2.69 16.77
CA PHE A 26 21.86 -2.20 18.07
C PHE A 26 21.18 -3.31 18.87
N GLY A 27 20.34 -4.12 18.20
CA GLY A 27 19.70 -5.29 18.78
C GLY A 27 20.69 -6.32 19.33
N ALA A 28 21.80 -6.56 18.64
CA ALA A 28 22.86 -7.45 19.10
C ALA A 28 23.62 -6.92 20.33
N LYS A 29 23.59 -5.61 20.58
CA LYS A 29 24.34 -4.94 21.65
C LYS A 29 23.56 -4.71 22.94
N GLY A 30 22.26 -5.03 23.01
CA GLY A 30 21.45 -4.65 24.18
C GLY A 30 20.61 -3.38 23.98
N ASP A 31 20.78 -2.66 22.87
CA ASP A 31 20.34 -1.27 22.73
C ASP A 31 18.96 -1.17 22.06
N ILE A 32 17.91 -1.35 22.88
CA ILE A 32 16.52 -1.34 22.41
C ILE A 32 16.09 0.04 21.90
N ASP A 33 16.60 1.12 22.49
CA ASP A 33 16.22 2.49 22.16
C ASP A 33 16.69 2.84 20.74
N GLN A 34 17.95 2.55 20.42
CA GLN A 34 18.50 2.80 19.09
C GLN A 34 17.91 1.86 18.04
N LEU A 35 17.62 0.61 18.41
CA LEU A 35 16.88 -0.32 17.54
C LEU A 35 15.51 0.25 17.18
N ALA A 36 14.70 0.60 18.19
CA ALA A 36 13.35 1.11 17.98
C ALA A 36 13.36 2.40 17.14
N GLN A 37 14.31 3.31 17.41
CA GLN A 37 14.52 4.53 16.64
C GLN A 37 14.88 4.25 15.17
N ALA A 38 15.79 3.31 14.91
CA ALA A 38 16.22 2.95 13.56
C ALA A 38 15.07 2.34 12.74
N VAL A 39 14.33 1.38 13.30
CA VAL A 39 13.19 0.75 12.62
C VAL A 39 12.05 1.74 12.38
N THR A 40 11.73 2.59 13.37
CA THR A 40 10.74 3.67 13.21
C THR A 40 11.14 4.64 12.11
N THR A 41 12.44 4.95 11.99
CA THR A 41 12.95 5.83 10.93
C THR A 41 12.81 5.18 9.55
N ALA A 42 13.10 3.88 9.43
CA ALA A 42 12.89 3.13 8.19
C ALA A 42 11.41 3.11 7.78
N ASP A 43 10.49 2.83 8.71
CA ASP A 43 9.03 2.91 8.44
C ASP A 43 8.65 4.29 7.90
N ARG A 44 9.03 5.35 8.62
CA ARG A 44 8.68 6.73 8.25
C ARG A 44 9.20 7.11 6.86
N LEU A 45 10.41 6.68 6.50
CA LEU A 45 10.96 6.91 5.17
C LEU A 45 10.19 6.17 4.07
N LEU A 46 9.51 5.07 4.39
CA LEU A 46 8.75 4.29 3.42
C LEU A 46 7.25 4.65 3.35
N ARG A 47 6.80 5.64 4.13
CA ARG A 47 5.39 6.09 4.08
C ARG A 47 5.05 6.78 2.75
N GLY A 48 3.87 6.48 2.22
CA GLY A 48 3.32 7.14 1.03
C GLY A 48 3.95 6.68 -0.30
N ASP A 49 3.71 7.44 -1.35
CA ASP A 49 4.12 7.13 -2.72
C ASP A 49 5.64 7.10 -2.91
N ALA A 50 6.40 7.94 -2.22
CA ALA A 50 7.87 7.90 -2.29
C ALA A 50 8.45 6.55 -1.79
N GLY A 51 7.89 5.99 -0.71
CA GLY A 51 8.29 4.65 -0.26
C GLY A 51 7.83 3.56 -1.21
N GLN A 52 6.66 3.71 -1.82
CA GLN A 52 6.24 2.78 -2.86
C GLN A 52 7.19 2.83 -4.08
N LEU A 53 7.54 4.00 -4.58
CA LEU A 53 8.47 4.11 -5.71
C LEU A 53 9.86 3.53 -5.40
N CYS A 54 10.30 3.57 -4.14
CA CYS A 54 11.54 2.91 -3.71
C CYS A 54 11.50 1.38 -3.90
N MET A 55 10.33 0.76 -3.63
CA MET A 55 10.15 -0.70 -3.67
C MET A 55 9.64 -1.21 -5.02
N ALA A 56 9.09 -0.34 -5.87
CA ALA A 56 8.55 -0.66 -7.19
C ALA A 56 9.53 -1.46 -8.06
N ASP A 57 9.10 -2.64 -8.54
CA ASP A 57 9.92 -3.60 -9.32
C ASP A 57 11.24 -4.02 -8.63
N ASN A 58 11.42 -3.71 -7.34
CA ASN A 58 12.64 -3.99 -6.60
C ASN A 58 12.46 -5.19 -5.67
N HIS A 59 12.36 -6.37 -6.29
CA HIS A 59 12.20 -7.63 -5.56
C HIS A 59 13.38 -7.93 -4.64
N GLN A 60 14.60 -7.52 -5.02
CA GLN A 60 15.79 -7.70 -4.20
C GLN A 60 15.70 -6.89 -2.90
N LEU A 61 15.34 -5.61 -2.97
CA LEU A 61 15.11 -4.78 -1.77
C LEU A 61 14.01 -5.38 -0.90
N THR A 62 12.88 -5.75 -1.50
CA THR A 62 11.73 -6.31 -0.76
C THR A 62 12.10 -7.59 -0.01
N SER A 63 12.86 -8.48 -0.65
CA SER A 63 13.35 -9.71 -0.03
C SER A 63 14.36 -9.41 1.09
N ALA A 64 15.32 -8.52 0.82
CA ALA A 64 16.34 -8.11 1.79
C ALA A 64 15.72 -7.49 3.05
N MET A 65 14.71 -6.62 2.89
CA MET A 65 13.95 -6.04 3.99
C MET A 65 13.19 -7.10 4.77
N THR A 66 12.48 -8.01 4.09
CA THR A 66 11.70 -9.08 4.75
C THR A 66 12.60 -9.90 5.68
N SER A 67 13.77 -10.32 5.20
CA SER A 67 14.74 -11.09 5.99
C SER A 67 15.26 -10.33 7.23
N ARG A 68 15.43 -9.01 7.14
CA ARG A 68 15.88 -8.17 8.27
C ARG A 68 14.78 -7.95 9.29
N ILE A 69 13.55 -7.74 8.80
CA ILE A 69 12.36 -7.60 9.65
C ILE A 69 12.10 -8.90 10.42
N ASP A 70 12.28 -10.07 9.80
CA ASP A 70 12.18 -11.38 10.48
C ASP A 70 13.20 -11.50 11.63
N GLN A 71 14.45 -11.07 11.40
CA GLN A 71 15.49 -11.09 12.42
C GLN A 71 15.22 -10.09 13.56
N LEU A 72 14.79 -8.87 13.22
CA LEU A 72 14.43 -7.84 14.21
C LEU A 72 13.26 -8.28 15.07
N ASP A 73 12.24 -8.93 14.49
CA ASP A 73 11.08 -9.44 15.22
C ASP A 73 11.49 -10.50 16.27
N ALA A 74 12.40 -11.41 15.90
CA ALA A 74 12.96 -12.41 16.82
C ALA A 74 13.80 -11.77 17.95
N ILE A 75 14.60 -10.75 17.62
CA ILE A 75 15.39 -10.00 18.61
C ILE A 75 14.46 -9.30 19.61
N VAL A 76 13.48 -8.53 19.13
CA VAL A 76 12.55 -7.78 19.99
C VAL A 76 11.71 -8.72 20.86
N SER A 77 11.27 -9.86 20.31
CA SER A 77 10.57 -10.90 21.09
C SER A 77 11.44 -11.48 22.22
N THR A 78 12.76 -11.60 21.99
CA THR A 78 13.71 -12.05 23.01
C THR A 78 13.87 -11.03 24.13
N TYR A 79 13.93 -9.73 23.80
CA TYR A 79 13.94 -8.66 24.81
C TYR A 79 12.67 -8.67 25.66
N GLU A 80 11.49 -8.78 25.03
CA GLU A 80 10.19 -8.83 25.70
C GLU A 80 10.16 -9.96 26.74
N GLN A 81 10.56 -11.18 26.34
CA GLN A 81 10.63 -12.33 27.24
C GLN A 81 11.62 -12.16 28.40
N SER A 82 12.77 -11.49 28.16
CA SER A 82 13.74 -11.21 29.23
C SER A 82 13.17 -10.25 30.26
N ILE A 83 12.45 -9.22 29.83
CA ILE A 83 11.80 -8.26 30.74
C ILE A 83 10.72 -8.96 31.55
N GLU A 84 9.84 -9.73 30.91
CA GLU A 84 8.78 -10.50 31.59
C GLU A 84 9.32 -11.43 32.66
N LYS A 85 10.44 -12.12 32.40
CA LYS A 85 11.10 -13.00 33.39
C LYS A 85 11.72 -12.23 34.56
N SER A 86 12.12 -10.98 34.35
CA SER A 86 12.70 -10.12 35.37
C SER A 86 11.67 -9.31 36.18
N ALA A 87 10.37 -9.45 35.87
CA ALA A 87 9.26 -8.64 36.38
C ALA A 87 8.95 -8.77 37.89
N VAL A 88 9.84 -9.39 38.67
CA VAL A 88 9.73 -9.49 40.14
C VAL A 88 9.80 -8.10 40.81
N LEU A 89 10.41 -7.11 40.16
CA LEU A 89 10.42 -5.70 40.58
C LEU A 89 10.26 -4.79 39.35
N GLN A 90 9.08 -4.18 39.17
CA GLN A 90 8.88 -3.15 38.15
C GLN A 90 9.70 -1.90 38.52
N THR A 91 10.55 -1.47 37.59
CA THR A 91 11.40 -0.26 37.71
C THR A 91 11.08 0.69 36.56
N GLU A 92 11.35 1.99 36.72
CA GLU A 92 11.21 2.97 35.63
C GLU A 92 12.00 2.55 34.36
N SER A 93 13.17 1.93 34.54
CA SER A 93 13.97 1.41 33.43
C SER A 93 13.28 0.26 32.69
N SER A 94 12.58 -0.64 33.40
CA SER A 94 11.82 -1.73 32.76
C SER A 94 10.57 -1.22 32.03
N GLU A 95 9.93 -0.15 32.53
CA GLU A 95 8.80 0.48 31.85
C GLU A 95 9.23 1.17 30.55
N HIS A 96 10.34 1.91 30.57
CA HIS A 96 10.91 2.54 29.37
C HIS A 96 11.26 1.50 28.31
N ALA A 97 11.97 0.44 28.69
CA ALA A 97 12.34 -0.63 27.77
C ALA A 97 11.10 -1.31 27.15
N MET A 98 10.01 -1.48 27.91
CA MET A 98 8.75 -1.99 27.38
C MET A 98 8.12 -1.04 26.36
N GLN A 99 8.16 0.27 26.58
CA GLN A 99 7.68 1.26 25.61
C GLN A 99 8.45 1.18 24.29
N GLU A 100 9.77 1.07 24.33
CA GLU A 100 10.58 0.96 23.12
C GLU A 100 10.40 -0.40 22.41
N ILE A 101 10.14 -1.49 23.15
CA ILE A 101 9.72 -2.78 22.57
C ILE A 101 8.42 -2.63 21.79
N ILE A 102 7.39 -2.01 22.39
CA ILE A 102 6.09 -1.79 21.73
C ILE A 102 6.30 -0.95 20.47
N ARG A 103 7.05 0.14 20.58
CA ARG A 103 7.38 1.01 19.45
C ARG A 103 8.10 0.26 18.32
N ALA A 104 9.05 -0.59 18.66
CA ALA A 104 9.75 -1.43 17.67
C ALA A 104 8.79 -2.41 17.00
N LYS A 105 7.96 -3.12 17.78
CA LYS A 105 6.96 -4.08 17.27
C LYS A 105 5.97 -3.40 16.31
N ASP A 106 5.47 -2.23 16.68
CA ASP A 106 4.57 -1.44 15.82
C ASP A 106 5.23 -1.07 14.50
N ALA A 107 6.48 -0.60 14.53
CA ALA A 107 7.21 -0.23 13.32
C ALA A 107 7.54 -1.45 12.43
N ILE A 108 7.94 -2.59 13.04
CA ILE A 108 8.15 -3.87 12.35
C ILE A 108 6.87 -4.33 11.66
N TRP A 109 5.74 -4.25 12.37
CA TRP A 109 4.44 -4.62 11.86
C TRP A 109 4.02 -3.74 10.67
N GLU A 110 4.16 -2.42 10.80
CA GLU A 110 3.87 -1.46 9.73
C GLU A 110 4.73 -1.71 8.48
N LEU A 111 6.03 -1.94 8.66
CA LEU A 111 6.94 -2.29 7.55
C LEU A 111 6.49 -3.55 6.80
N ARG A 112 6.08 -4.59 7.53
CA ARG A 112 5.66 -5.87 6.95
C ARG A 112 4.29 -5.77 6.29
N HIS A 113 3.29 -5.33 7.04
CA HIS A 113 1.87 -5.45 6.69
C HIS A 113 1.32 -4.25 5.93
N ASP A 114 1.96 -3.09 6.02
CA ASP A 114 1.53 -1.89 5.29
C ASP A 114 2.51 -1.53 4.18
N ARG A 115 3.82 -1.41 4.45
CA ARG A 115 4.79 -1.00 3.42
C ARG A 115 5.04 -2.09 2.38
N ILE A 116 5.65 -3.21 2.80
CA ILE A 116 6.02 -4.31 1.89
C ILE A 116 4.79 -4.92 1.23
N ARG A 117 3.73 -5.20 2.00
CA ARG A 117 2.49 -5.77 1.46
C ARG A 117 1.87 -4.86 0.40
N THR A 118 1.78 -3.55 0.67
CA THR A 118 1.19 -2.62 -0.31
C THR A 118 2.05 -2.52 -1.57
N ALA A 119 3.38 -2.49 -1.44
CA ALA A 119 4.27 -2.48 -2.60
C ALA A 119 4.03 -3.69 -3.52
N LYS A 120 3.97 -4.89 -2.95
CA LYS A 120 3.66 -6.13 -3.69
C LYS A 120 2.31 -6.09 -4.39
N LEU A 121 1.28 -5.57 -3.71
CA LEU A 121 -0.07 -5.48 -4.28
C LEU A 121 -0.17 -4.41 -5.38
N VAL A 122 0.58 -3.31 -5.25
CA VAL A 122 0.68 -2.31 -6.32
C VAL A 122 1.44 -2.86 -7.52
N ASP A 123 2.53 -3.60 -7.31
CA ASP A 123 3.25 -4.27 -8.40
C ASP A 123 2.35 -5.27 -9.14
N ALA A 124 1.52 -6.03 -8.41
CA ALA A 124 0.55 -6.94 -9.01
C ALA A 124 -0.51 -6.21 -9.86
N LEU A 125 -0.99 -5.04 -9.41
CA LEU A 125 -1.95 -4.23 -10.17
C LEU A 125 -1.31 -3.55 -11.39
N ALA A 126 -0.16 -2.92 -11.20
CA ALA A 126 0.51 -2.11 -12.21
C ALA A 126 1.18 -2.97 -13.29
N GLY A 127 1.77 -4.10 -12.89
CA GLY A 127 2.62 -4.92 -13.74
C GLY A 127 4.04 -4.36 -13.89
N GLN A 128 4.91 -5.18 -14.44
CA GLN A 128 6.33 -4.86 -14.64
C GLN A 128 6.51 -3.66 -15.59
N GLY A 129 7.42 -2.74 -15.26
CA GLY A 129 7.75 -1.59 -16.11
C GLY A 129 6.65 -0.53 -16.20
N ALA A 130 5.64 -0.59 -15.33
CA ALA A 130 4.60 0.42 -15.26
C ALA A 130 5.17 1.81 -14.98
N SER A 131 4.59 2.83 -15.62
CA SER A 131 4.99 4.23 -15.44
C SER A 131 4.82 4.69 -13.99
N GLU A 132 5.52 5.76 -13.62
CA GLU A 132 5.38 6.35 -12.29
C GLU A 132 3.94 6.83 -12.02
N SER A 133 3.27 7.40 -13.02
CA SER A 133 1.87 7.82 -12.93
C SER A 133 0.94 6.63 -12.67
N ALA A 134 1.13 5.51 -13.38
CA ALA A 134 0.37 4.29 -13.14
C ALA A 134 0.59 3.76 -11.73
N ARG A 135 1.85 3.69 -11.26
CA ARG A 135 2.19 3.22 -9.91
C ARG A 135 1.56 4.08 -8.82
N LYS A 136 1.57 5.40 -8.98
CA LYS A 136 0.89 6.34 -8.06
C LYS A 136 -0.63 6.16 -8.06
N GLY A 137 -1.21 5.92 -9.24
CA GLY A 137 -2.62 5.62 -9.40
C GLY A 137 -3.03 4.32 -8.69
N TYR A 138 -2.35 3.23 -9.00
CA TYR A 138 -2.61 1.93 -8.37
C TYR A 138 -2.28 1.91 -6.87
N PHE A 139 -1.31 2.70 -6.40
CA PHE A 139 -1.09 2.91 -4.97
C PHE A 139 -2.32 3.53 -4.30
N SER A 140 -2.91 4.56 -4.89
CA SER A 140 -4.11 5.21 -4.35
C SER A 140 -5.32 4.24 -4.32
N ILE A 141 -5.48 3.42 -5.36
CA ILE A 141 -6.52 2.38 -5.43
C ILE A 141 -6.27 1.31 -4.35
N GLN A 142 -5.04 0.84 -4.21
CA GLN A 142 -4.71 -0.17 -3.21
C GLN A 142 -4.86 0.34 -1.78
N GLN A 143 -4.61 1.63 -1.51
CA GLN A 143 -4.91 2.24 -0.21
C GLN A 143 -6.41 2.20 0.09
N ALA A 144 -7.26 2.51 -0.88
CA ALA A 144 -8.71 2.40 -0.73
C ALA A 144 -9.13 0.94 -0.44
N PHE A 145 -8.59 -0.03 -1.19
CA PHE A 145 -8.85 -1.44 -0.93
C PHE A 145 -8.37 -1.91 0.45
N SER A 146 -7.18 -1.50 0.89
CA SER A 146 -6.69 -1.79 2.24
C SER A 146 -7.58 -1.17 3.32
N GLY A 147 -8.20 -0.01 3.07
CA GLY A 147 -9.18 0.59 3.96
C GLY A 147 -10.46 -0.22 4.03
N LEU A 148 -11.01 -0.63 2.88
CA LEU A 148 -12.19 -1.49 2.80
C LEU A 148 -11.97 -2.85 3.48
N ASP A 149 -10.79 -3.46 3.32
CA ASP A 149 -10.43 -4.73 3.98
C ASP A 149 -10.47 -4.61 5.52
N ARG A 150 -10.12 -3.44 6.08
CA ARG A 150 -10.14 -3.18 7.54
C ARG A 150 -11.53 -2.90 8.10
N LEU A 151 -12.47 -2.45 7.27
CA LEU A 151 -13.84 -2.16 7.70
C LEU A 151 -14.69 -3.42 7.90
N GLU A 152 -14.13 -4.62 7.66
CA GLU A 152 -14.83 -5.90 7.77
C GLU A 152 -16.18 -5.91 7.03
N VAL A 153 -16.20 -5.47 5.77
CA VAL A 153 -17.41 -5.52 4.94
C VAL A 153 -17.83 -6.98 4.76
N ARG A 154 -18.79 -7.45 5.57
CA ARG A 154 -19.34 -8.81 5.51
C ARG A 154 -20.20 -8.97 4.26
N GLY A 155 -20.51 -10.21 3.88
CA GLY A 155 -21.32 -10.59 2.71
C GLY A 155 -22.78 -10.09 2.69
N ARG A 156 -23.08 -8.93 3.27
CA ARG A 156 -24.37 -8.23 3.17
C ARG A 156 -24.22 -6.77 2.76
N ASP A 157 -23.02 -6.21 2.94
CA ASP A 157 -22.75 -4.82 2.66
C ASP A 157 -22.03 -4.74 1.31
N SER A 158 -22.62 -4.00 0.36
CA SER A 158 -21.95 -3.73 -0.91
C SER A 158 -20.73 -2.84 -0.65
N ALA A 159 -19.57 -3.21 -1.20
CA ALA A 159 -18.41 -2.33 -1.24
C ALA A 159 -18.21 -1.81 -2.66
N GLY A 160 -17.67 -0.60 -2.77
CA GLY A 160 -17.32 -0.04 -4.06
C GLY A 160 -16.27 1.06 -3.95
N ILE A 161 -15.58 1.29 -5.05
CA ILE A 161 -14.74 2.46 -5.23
C ILE A 161 -15.07 3.15 -6.55
N HIS A 162 -14.91 4.46 -6.55
CA HIS A 162 -14.90 5.32 -7.73
C HIS A 162 -13.49 5.83 -7.96
N VAL A 163 -12.92 5.50 -9.11
CA VAL A 163 -11.58 5.93 -9.52
C VAL A 163 -11.73 7.04 -10.54
N LEU A 164 -11.36 8.26 -10.16
CA LEU A 164 -11.32 9.41 -11.05
C LEU A 164 -9.91 9.55 -11.62
N VAL A 165 -9.79 9.57 -12.94
CA VAL A 165 -8.53 9.82 -13.65
C VAL A 165 -8.65 11.11 -14.43
N SER A 166 -7.80 12.09 -14.14
CA SER A 166 -7.69 13.36 -14.85
C SER A 166 -6.34 13.49 -15.55
N ASN A 167 -6.22 14.48 -16.45
CA ASN A 167 -4.96 14.80 -17.16
C ASN A 167 -4.34 13.62 -17.94
N HIS A 168 -5.15 12.64 -18.36
CA HIS A 168 -4.68 11.51 -19.17
C HIS A 168 -4.55 11.87 -20.67
N GLY A 169 -5.12 12.99 -21.14
CA GLY A 169 -4.97 13.47 -22.53
C GLY A 169 -5.68 12.65 -23.61
N LEU A 170 -6.16 11.43 -23.30
CA LEU A 170 -6.96 10.59 -24.19
C LEU A 170 -8.32 11.21 -24.50
N LYS A 171 -8.84 10.93 -25.70
CA LYS A 171 -10.17 11.35 -26.15
C LYS A 171 -11.08 10.13 -26.30
N ALA A 172 -12.36 10.28 -25.95
CA ALA A 172 -13.37 9.24 -26.16
C ALA A 172 -13.52 8.85 -27.64
N THR A 173 -13.10 9.72 -28.56
CA THR A 173 -13.15 9.49 -30.00
C THR A 173 -11.94 8.70 -30.54
N ASP A 174 -10.90 8.47 -29.74
CA ASP A 174 -9.72 7.72 -30.16
C ASP A 174 -10.10 6.26 -30.45
N LYS A 175 -9.58 5.70 -31.56
CA LYS A 175 -9.98 4.36 -32.04
C LYS A 175 -9.82 3.27 -30.98
N GLN A 176 -8.70 3.29 -30.25
CA GLN A 176 -8.41 2.31 -29.21
C GLN A 176 -9.30 2.50 -27.97
N VAL A 177 -9.69 3.74 -27.65
CA VAL A 177 -10.56 4.07 -26.53
C VAL A 177 -12.00 3.67 -26.81
N LYS A 178 -12.51 3.93 -28.04
CA LYS A 178 -13.88 3.58 -28.43
C LYS A 178 -14.21 2.11 -28.17
N ALA A 179 -13.32 1.20 -28.57
CA ALA A 179 -13.50 -0.24 -28.36
C ALA A 179 -13.53 -0.61 -26.87
N LEU A 180 -12.75 0.08 -26.04
CA LEU A 180 -12.67 -0.16 -24.60
C LEU A 180 -13.80 0.49 -23.79
N LEU A 181 -14.54 1.44 -24.38
CA LEU A 181 -15.70 2.12 -23.79
C LEU A 181 -17.04 1.46 -24.14
N GLU A 182 -17.06 0.54 -25.10
CA GLU A 182 -18.28 -0.10 -25.60
C GLU A 182 -19.08 -0.70 -24.45
N ASN A 183 -20.38 -0.36 -24.37
CA ASN A 183 -21.31 -0.76 -23.30
C ASN A 183 -20.96 -0.29 -21.87
N ARG A 184 -19.95 0.57 -21.70
CA ARG A 184 -19.54 1.12 -20.38
C ARG A 184 -19.93 2.57 -20.16
N GLY A 185 -19.90 3.37 -21.23
CA GLY A 185 -20.18 4.82 -21.19
C GLY A 185 -21.64 5.16 -20.89
N GLU A 186 -22.56 4.32 -21.34
CA GLU A 186 -24.01 4.57 -21.32
C GLU A 186 -24.77 3.68 -20.32
N ASP A 187 -24.06 2.89 -19.50
CA ASP A 187 -24.71 2.02 -18.51
C ASP A 187 -25.52 2.85 -17.51
N ALA A 188 -26.84 2.88 -17.67
CA ALA A 188 -27.76 3.66 -16.84
C ALA A 188 -27.78 3.23 -15.36
N LEU A 189 -27.44 1.97 -15.09
CA LEU A 189 -27.42 1.40 -13.74
C LEU A 189 -26.10 1.64 -13.01
N PHE A 190 -25.08 2.13 -13.72
CA PHE A 190 -23.77 2.49 -13.18
C PHE A 190 -23.16 1.34 -12.36
N MET A 191 -23.17 0.17 -12.98
CA MET A 191 -22.69 -1.09 -12.43
C MET A 191 -21.16 -1.12 -12.37
N SER A 192 -20.61 -2.18 -11.77
CA SER A 192 -19.18 -2.42 -11.80
C SER A 192 -18.66 -2.46 -13.23
N GLY A 193 -17.59 -1.72 -13.52
CA GLY A 193 -17.03 -1.53 -14.85
C GLY A 193 -17.57 -0.31 -15.60
N ALA A 194 -18.65 0.34 -15.15
CA ALA A 194 -19.18 1.52 -15.80
C ALA A 194 -18.17 2.68 -15.80
N VAL A 195 -18.23 3.50 -16.87
CA VAL A 195 -17.36 4.67 -17.05
C VAL A 195 -18.21 5.90 -17.29
N ARG A 196 -17.92 6.98 -16.55
CA ARG A 196 -18.52 8.30 -16.78
C ARG A 196 -17.43 9.30 -17.11
N MET A 197 -17.65 10.05 -18.17
CA MET A 197 -16.68 11.01 -18.68
C MET A 197 -17.21 12.42 -18.42
N THR A 198 -16.37 13.26 -17.84
CA THR A 198 -16.54 14.71 -17.84
C THR A 198 -15.51 15.33 -18.78
N GLU A 199 -15.56 16.65 -18.95
CA GLU A 199 -14.57 17.38 -19.73
C GLU A 199 -13.14 17.25 -19.19
N THR A 200 -12.99 17.05 -17.88
CA THR A 200 -11.70 17.12 -17.19
C THR A 200 -11.22 15.79 -16.62
N ALA A 201 -12.10 14.78 -16.51
CA ALA A 201 -11.76 13.52 -15.88
C ALA A 201 -12.71 12.38 -16.27
N TRP A 202 -12.20 11.15 -16.23
CA TRP A 202 -13.00 9.93 -16.42
C TRP A 202 -13.11 9.17 -15.10
N SER A 203 -14.33 8.77 -14.75
CA SER A 203 -14.67 8.07 -13.52
C SER A 203 -15.00 6.62 -13.82
N PHE A 204 -14.31 5.71 -13.14
CA PHE A 204 -14.45 4.26 -13.25
C PHE A 204 -15.09 3.72 -11.97
N VAL A 205 -16.05 2.82 -12.11
CA VAL A 205 -16.75 2.21 -10.99
C VAL A 205 -16.29 0.78 -10.81
N TYR A 206 -15.92 0.40 -9.58
CA TYR A 206 -15.71 -1.00 -9.21
C TYR A 206 -16.55 -1.28 -7.98
N LYS A 207 -17.49 -2.21 -8.10
CA LYS A 207 -18.41 -2.59 -7.02
C LYS A 207 -18.49 -4.11 -6.93
N ALA A 208 -18.67 -4.61 -5.72
CA ALA A 208 -18.94 -6.02 -5.48
C ALA A 208 -19.91 -6.17 -4.30
N ALA A 209 -20.85 -7.10 -4.44
CA ALA A 209 -21.77 -7.51 -3.39
C ALA A 209 -22.04 -9.01 -3.56
N ALA A 210 -21.43 -9.82 -2.70
CA ALA A 210 -21.75 -11.25 -2.59
C ALA A 210 -22.56 -11.47 -1.30
N GLU A 211 -23.71 -12.13 -1.41
CA GLU A 211 -24.59 -12.47 -0.27
C GLU A 211 -23.98 -13.53 0.67
N ILE A 212 -23.06 -14.34 0.14
CA ILE A 212 -22.38 -15.43 0.84
C ILE A 212 -20.92 -15.39 0.38
N GLY A 213 -19.98 -15.35 1.32
CA GLY A 213 -18.55 -15.29 1.03
C GLY A 213 -17.70 -15.08 2.29
N GLU A 214 -16.39 -15.17 2.11
CA GLU A 214 -15.38 -14.93 3.14
C GLU A 214 -14.98 -13.44 3.20
N LEU A 215 -14.41 -13.02 4.34
CA LEU A 215 -13.88 -11.67 4.49
C LEU A 215 -12.82 -11.38 3.41
N GLY A 216 -13.01 -10.28 2.67
CA GLY A 216 -12.10 -9.87 1.60
C GLY A 216 -12.50 -10.33 0.20
N ASP A 217 -13.58 -11.13 0.05
CA ASP A 217 -14.04 -11.58 -1.28
C ASP A 217 -14.47 -10.43 -2.18
N ASN A 218 -15.24 -9.48 -1.65
CA ASN A 218 -15.66 -8.29 -2.41
C ASN A 218 -14.45 -7.48 -2.89
N THR A 219 -13.46 -7.24 -2.01
CA THR A 219 -12.23 -6.53 -2.40
C THR A 219 -11.40 -7.32 -3.40
N ARG A 220 -11.36 -8.65 -3.30
CA ARG A 220 -10.68 -9.52 -4.27
C ARG A 220 -11.33 -9.44 -5.65
N VAL A 221 -12.66 -9.47 -5.73
CA VAL A 221 -13.42 -9.26 -6.98
C VAL A 221 -13.10 -7.89 -7.58
N MET A 222 -13.13 -6.82 -6.76
CA MET A 222 -12.83 -5.48 -7.24
C MET A 222 -11.36 -5.32 -7.68
N ARG A 223 -10.39 -5.92 -6.98
CA ARG A 223 -8.98 -5.94 -7.42
C ARG A 223 -8.83 -6.61 -8.78
N ASN A 224 -9.49 -7.74 -8.99
CA ASN A 224 -9.45 -8.44 -10.27
C ASN A 224 -10.05 -7.59 -11.40
N ALA A 225 -11.17 -6.90 -11.13
CA ALA A 225 -11.78 -5.98 -12.08
C ALA A 225 -10.84 -4.81 -12.44
N VAL A 226 -10.19 -4.19 -11.45
CA VAL A 226 -9.18 -3.13 -11.68
C VAL A 226 -7.99 -3.65 -12.48
N MET A 227 -7.49 -4.84 -12.16
CA MET A 227 -6.32 -5.44 -12.81
C MET A 227 -6.59 -5.74 -14.29
N ALA A 228 -7.80 -6.21 -14.61
CA ALA A 228 -8.25 -6.57 -15.96
C ALA A 228 -8.71 -5.36 -16.81
N ASP A 229 -8.88 -4.18 -16.22
CA ASP A 229 -9.41 -3.01 -16.93
C ASP A 229 -8.34 -2.33 -17.79
N ALA A 230 -8.34 -2.68 -19.08
CA ALA A 230 -7.43 -2.12 -20.07
C ALA A 230 -7.62 -0.61 -20.30
N LEU A 231 -8.85 -0.08 -20.11
CA LEU A 231 -9.09 1.35 -20.25
C LEU A 231 -8.50 2.13 -19.09
N LEU A 232 -8.75 1.65 -17.86
CA LEU A 232 -8.12 2.25 -16.67
C LEU A 232 -6.60 2.23 -16.83
N ARG A 233 -6.03 1.08 -17.21
CA ARG A 233 -4.59 0.93 -17.43
C ARG A 233 -4.07 1.94 -18.45
N LEU A 234 -4.78 2.11 -19.58
CA LEU A 234 -4.42 3.08 -20.60
C LEU A 234 -4.44 4.52 -20.05
N CYS A 235 -5.44 4.90 -19.26
CA CYS A 235 -5.56 6.23 -18.68
C CYS A 235 -4.48 6.52 -17.63
N VAL A 236 -4.27 5.61 -16.67
CA VAL A 236 -3.32 5.84 -15.57
C VAL A 236 -1.86 5.79 -16.02
N SER A 237 -1.58 5.13 -17.15
CA SER A 237 -0.23 5.06 -17.71
C SER A 237 0.24 6.34 -18.39
N GLN A 238 -0.66 7.30 -18.62
CA GLN A 238 -0.31 8.56 -19.28
C GLN A 238 0.59 9.41 -18.36
N PRO A 239 1.59 10.14 -18.90
CA PRO A 239 2.61 10.80 -18.08
C PRO A 239 2.06 11.77 -17.03
N ASP A 240 1.02 12.51 -17.39
CA ASP A 240 0.42 13.54 -16.53
C ASP A 240 -0.84 13.07 -15.79
N ALA A 241 -1.21 11.78 -15.93
CA ALA A 241 -2.40 11.23 -15.31
C ALA A 241 -2.38 11.42 -13.79
N GLN A 242 -3.51 11.86 -13.26
CA GLN A 242 -3.73 12.03 -11.82
C GLN A 242 -4.94 11.20 -11.40
N VAL A 243 -4.80 10.51 -10.28
CA VAL A 243 -5.83 9.60 -9.78
C VAL A 243 -6.34 10.08 -8.42
N ALA A 244 -7.66 10.11 -8.28
CA ALA A 244 -8.34 10.25 -7.01
C ALA A 244 -9.30 9.08 -6.82
N VAL A 245 -9.36 8.55 -5.60
CA VAL A 245 -10.23 7.40 -5.29
C VAL A 245 -11.23 7.81 -4.21
N LEU A 246 -12.51 7.56 -4.46
CA LEU A 246 -13.57 7.64 -3.46
C LEU A 246 -14.03 6.22 -3.15
N ALA A 247 -14.22 5.90 -1.87
CA ALA A 247 -14.66 4.61 -1.36
C ALA A 247 -15.79 4.86 -0.36
#